data_AF-A0A4U3MFB6-F1
#
_entry.id   AF-A0A4U3MFB6-F1
#
_cell.length_a   1.000
_cell.length_b   1.000
_cell.length_c   1.000
_cell.angle_alpha   90.00
_cell.angle_beta   90.00
_cell.angle_gamma   90.00
#
_symmetry.space_group_name_H-M   'P 1'
#
loop_
_entity.id
_entity.type
_entity.pdbx_description
1 polymer ?
#
loop_
_entity_poly.entity_id
_entity_poly.type
_entity_poly.pdbx_seq_one_letter_code
_entity_poly.pdbx_strand_id
1 'polypeptide(L)'
;MAELYVIKKDGVAIDVQTSTSGVTGLNEFVDEKIGNAGAGTVSSVNGKTGVVVLSATDVKALPDTTTIPTIPGIATSTSNGLMSKTDKAKLDALPVFTFEKVGEA
;
A
#
# COMPACT_ATOMS: atom_id res chain seq x y z
N MET A 1 42.88 9.71 10.35
CA MET A 1 41.82 9.80 11.37
C MET A 1 41.99 11.12 12.08
N ALA A 2 40.91 11.87 12.35
CA ALA A 2 41.03 13.10 13.11
C ALA A 2 41.31 12.78 14.58
N GLU A 3 42.24 13.48 15.21
CA GLU A 3 42.54 13.34 16.63
C GLU A 3 41.57 14.20 17.44
N LEU A 4 40.94 13.62 18.46
CA LEU A 4 40.01 14.31 19.33
C LEU A 4 40.71 14.74 20.63
N TYR A 5 40.64 16.03 20.93
CA TYR A 5 41.26 16.61 22.12
C TYR A 5 40.19 17.00 23.13
N VAL A 6 40.39 16.60 24.39
CA VAL A 6 39.52 16.98 25.52
C VAL A 6 40.21 18.07 26.32
N ILE A 7 39.60 19.25 26.42
CA ILE A 7 40.11 20.34 27.26
C ILE A 7 39.76 20.02 28.70
N LYS A 8 40.75 20.09 29.60
CA LYS A 8 40.55 19.91 31.04
C LYS A 8 41.00 21.14 31.80
N LYS A 9 40.21 21.54 32.79
CA LYS A 9 40.65 22.47 33.85
C LYS A 9 40.67 21.69 35.15
N ASP A 10 41.85 21.63 35.77
CA ASP A 10 42.07 20.94 37.05
C ASP A 10 41.61 19.46 37.04
N GLY A 11 41.82 18.77 35.91
CA GLY A 11 41.47 17.36 35.73
C GLY A 11 40.01 17.11 35.32
N VAL A 12 39.15 18.12 35.34
CA VAL A 12 37.74 18.04 34.94
C VAL A 12 37.59 18.45 33.48
N ALA A 13 36.86 17.65 32.69
CA ALA A 13 36.57 17.98 31.30
C ALA A 13 35.71 19.24 31.19
N ILE A 14 36.04 20.10 30.23
CA ILE A 14 35.26 21.29 29.91
C ILE A 14 34.50 21.01 28.61
N ASP A 15 33.18 21.20 28.64
CA ASP A 15 32.36 21.21 27.43
C ASP A 15 32.59 22.53 26.68
N VAL A 16 33.19 22.43 25.50
CA VAL A 16 33.38 23.57 24.62
C VAL A 16 32.12 23.77 23.79
N GLN A 17 31.46 24.92 23.94
CA GLN A 17 30.42 25.31 23.01
C GLN A 17 31.06 25.71 21.69
N THR A 18 30.73 24.98 20.62
CA THR A 18 31.16 25.29 19.27
C THR A 18 29.93 25.57 18.41
N SER A 19 30.07 26.46 17.43
CA SER A 19 29.03 26.59 16.39
C SER A 19 29.04 25.34 15.52
N THR A 20 27.92 25.07 14.83
CA THR A 20 27.84 23.95 13.88
C THR A 20 28.90 24.04 12.79
N SER A 21 29.28 25.26 12.37
CA SER A 21 30.36 25.52 11.42
C SER A 21 31.76 25.11 11.93
N GLY A 22 31.94 24.97 13.25
CA GLY A 22 33.19 24.57 13.87
C GLY A 22 33.35 23.06 14.03
N VAL A 23 32.31 22.27 13.74
CA VAL A 23 32.34 20.81 13.84
C VAL A 23 32.55 20.23 12.44
N THR A 24 33.77 19.74 12.17
CA THR A 24 34.13 19.12 10.89
C THR A 24 33.16 18.01 10.50
N GLY A 25 32.59 18.05 9.29
CA GLY A 25 31.67 17.03 8.79
C GLY A 25 30.21 17.20 9.22
N LEU A 26 29.90 18.10 10.16
CA LEU A 26 28.53 18.28 10.63
C LEU A 26 27.63 18.91 9.58
N ASN A 27 28.14 19.92 8.86
CA ASN A 27 27.38 20.54 7.77
C ASN A 27 27.15 19.56 6.63
N GLU A 28 28.16 18.77 6.24
CA GLU A 28 28.00 17.71 5.24
C GLU A 28 26.98 16.66 5.68
N PHE A 29 27.00 16.24 6.95
CA PHE A 29 26.01 15.29 7.49
C PHE A 29 24.60 15.87 7.46
N VAL A 30 24.44 17.13 7.87
CA VAL A 30 23.14 17.81 7.87
C VAL A 30 22.64 17.99 6.44
N ASP A 31 23.48 18.40 5.51
CA ASP A 31 23.08 18.59 4.11
C ASP A 31 22.73 17.26 3.43
N GLU A 32 23.52 16.21 3.68
CA GLU A 32 23.30 14.88 3.12
C GLU A 32 22.04 14.19 3.71
N LYS A 33 21.81 14.31 5.03
CA LYS A 33 20.72 13.61 5.71
C LYS A 33 19.42 14.40 5.78
N ILE A 34 19.51 15.72 5.89
CA ILE A 34 18.37 16.59 6.20
C ILE A 34 18.19 17.68 5.13
N GLY A 35 19.26 18.25 4.57
CA GLY A 35 19.23 19.48 3.78
C GLY A 35 18.77 19.31 2.33
N ASN A 36 19.02 18.16 1.69
CA ASN A 36 18.64 17.96 0.27
C ASN A 36 17.16 17.60 0.05
N ALA A 37 16.42 17.29 1.11
CA ALA A 37 14.99 17.05 1.04
C ALA A 37 14.25 18.33 1.46
N GLY A 38 13.84 19.16 0.49
CA GLY A 38 12.95 20.29 0.78
C GLY A 38 11.77 19.83 1.65
N ALA A 39 11.36 20.66 2.61
CA ALA A 39 10.35 20.28 3.61
C ALA A 39 9.13 19.60 2.97
N GLY A 40 8.85 18.34 3.37
CA GLY A 40 7.74 17.53 2.84
C GLY A 40 8.10 16.56 1.71
N THR A 41 9.37 16.47 1.30
CA THR A 41 9.84 15.47 0.34
C THR A 41 10.34 14.20 1.03
N VAL A 42 10.14 13.05 0.40
CA VAL A 42 10.75 11.79 0.87
C VAL A 42 12.18 11.70 0.34
N SER A 43 13.11 11.18 1.15
CA SER A 43 14.51 11.03 0.74
C SER A 43 14.65 10.05 -0.43
N SER A 44 13.96 8.89 -0.38
CA SER A 44 13.70 8.09 -1.57
C SER A 44 12.59 7.05 -1.38
N VAL A 45 11.89 6.69 -2.46
CA VAL A 45 11.05 5.48 -2.57
C VAL A 45 11.47 4.74 -3.84
N ASN A 46 12.12 3.58 -3.69
CA ASN A 46 12.59 2.75 -4.82
C ASN A 46 13.36 3.57 -5.90
N GLY A 47 14.36 4.33 -5.46
CA GLY A 47 15.21 5.15 -6.34
C GLY A 47 14.64 6.50 -6.79
N LYS A 48 13.40 6.85 -6.39
CA LYS A 48 12.78 8.16 -6.68
C LYS A 48 12.94 9.10 -5.49
N THR A 49 13.41 10.32 -5.70
CA THR A 49 13.61 11.35 -4.67
C THR A 49 12.63 12.52 -4.85
N GLY A 50 12.43 13.38 -3.85
CA GLY A 50 11.62 14.60 -3.98
C GLY A 50 10.15 14.44 -3.57
N VAL A 51 9.25 15.27 -4.15
CA VAL A 51 7.80 15.19 -3.91
C VAL A 51 7.28 13.94 -4.63
N VAL A 52 6.78 12.98 -3.86
CA VAL A 52 6.16 11.78 -4.45
C VAL A 52 4.70 12.08 -4.74
N VAL A 53 4.41 12.31 -6.02
CA VAL A 53 3.05 12.31 -6.56
C VAL A 53 2.79 10.92 -7.12
N LEU A 54 1.84 10.19 -6.53
CA LEU A 54 1.35 8.93 -7.08
C LEU A 54 0.06 9.20 -7.85
N SER A 55 0.09 8.94 -9.14
CA SER A 55 -1.09 8.89 -9.99
C SER A 55 -1.81 7.55 -9.83
N ALA A 56 -3.05 7.47 -10.30
CA ALA A 56 -3.78 6.20 -10.37
C ALA A 56 -3.00 5.15 -11.18
N THR A 57 -2.23 5.57 -12.19
CA THR A 57 -1.39 4.69 -13.02
C THR A 57 -0.27 4.03 -12.21
N ASP A 58 0.37 4.75 -11.29
CA ASP A 58 1.52 4.25 -10.53
C ASP A 58 1.16 3.03 -9.65
N VAL A 59 -0.05 3.03 -9.10
CA VAL A 59 -0.56 1.96 -8.23
C VAL A 59 -1.54 1.03 -8.95
N LYS A 60 -1.71 1.18 -10.26
CA LYS A 60 -2.72 0.47 -11.06
C LYS A 60 -4.12 0.57 -10.45
N ALA A 61 -4.46 1.72 -9.87
CA ALA A 61 -5.80 1.98 -9.35
C ALA A 61 -6.79 2.06 -10.52
N LEU A 62 -7.99 1.54 -10.29
CA LEU A 62 -9.10 1.71 -11.22
C LEU A 62 -9.51 3.20 -11.26
N PRO A 63 -9.92 3.73 -12.44
CA PRO A 63 -10.51 5.06 -12.53
C PRO A 63 -11.67 5.24 -11.55
N ASP A 64 -11.89 6.46 -11.07
CA ASP A 64 -13.04 6.82 -10.22
C ASP A 64 -14.38 6.66 -10.94
N THR A 65 -14.37 6.62 -12.27
CA THR A 65 -15.51 6.27 -13.13
C THR A 65 -15.79 4.77 -13.22
N THR A 66 -14.99 3.93 -12.58
CA THR A 66 -15.20 2.48 -12.63
C THR A 66 -16.40 2.08 -11.79
N THR A 67 -17.47 1.66 -12.44
CA THR A 67 -18.59 1.00 -11.77
C THR A 67 -18.16 -0.40 -11.34
N ILE A 68 -17.97 -0.61 -10.03
CA ILE A 68 -17.77 -1.94 -9.48
C ILE A 68 -19.11 -2.68 -9.51
N PRO A 69 -19.21 -3.84 -10.19
CA PRO A 69 -20.46 -4.58 -10.23
C PRO A 69 -20.86 -5.04 -8.83
N THR A 70 -22.05 -4.66 -8.39
CA THR A 70 -22.63 -5.19 -7.16
C THR A 70 -23.12 -6.60 -7.41
N ILE A 71 -22.74 -7.56 -6.56
CA ILE A 71 -23.34 -8.89 -6.57
C ILE A 71 -24.85 -8.72 -6.27
N PRO A 72 -25.77 -9.14 -7.15
CA PRO A 72 -27.19 -9.04 -6.89
C PRO A 72 -27.57 -9.84 -5.63
N GLY A 73 -28.59 -9.37 -4.91
CA GLY A 73 -29.17 -10.15 -3.81
C GLY A 73 -29.73 -11.50 -4.28
N ILE A 74 -30.15 -12.33 -3.33
CA ILE A 74 -30.90 -13.55 -3.66
C ILE A 74 -32.22 -13.22 -4.36
N ALA A 75 -32.58 -14.02 -5.37
CA ALA A 75 -33.84 -13.84 -6.08
C ALA A 75 -35.04 -13.97 -5.13
N THR A 76 -36.07 -13.16 -5.36
CA THR A 76 -37.36 -13.24 -4.65
C THR A 76 -38.47 -13.57 -5.65
N SER A 77 -39.70 -13.74 -5.16
CA SER A 77 -40.86 -13.98 -6.03
C SER A 77 -41.19 -12.82 -6.97
N THR A 78 -40.70 -11.61 -6.69
CA THR A 78 -41.02 -10.39 -7.45
C THR A 78 -39.78 -9.64 -7.94
N SER A 79 -38.57 -10.16 -7.74
CA SER A 79 -37.33 -9.50 -8.16
C SER A 79 -36.25 -10.50 -8.54
N ASN A 80 -35.57 -10.22 -9.65
CA ASN A 80 -34.44 -11.02 -10.13
C ASN A 80 -33.25 -10.94 -9.16
N GLY A 81 -32.47 -12.01 -9.09
CA GLY A 81 -31.31 -12.13 -8.22
C GLY A 81 -30.56 -13.45 -8.42
N LEU A 82 -29.62 -13.75 -7.53
CA LEU A 82 -28.86 -15.00 -7.54
C LEU A 82 -29.63 -16.15 -6.88
N MET A 83 -29.36 -17.39 -7.32
CA MET A 83 -29.89 -18.60 -6.68
C MET A 83 -29.21 -18.84 -5.33
N SER A 84 -29.97 -19.20 -4.30
CA SER A 84 -29.38 -19.65 -3.04
C SER A 84 -28.72 -21.02 -3.18
N LYS A 85 -27.71 -21.33 -2.35
CA LYS A 85 -27.09 -22.67 -2.30
C LYS A 85 -28.13 -23.77 -2.04
N THR A 86 -29.07 -23.51 -1.14
CA THR A 86 -30.12 -24.46 -0.78
C THR A 86 -31.03 -24.75 -1.97
N ASP A 87 -31.43 -23.72 -2.70
CA ASP A 87 -32.35 -23.93 -3.82
C ASP A 87 -31.64 -24.50 -5.04
N LYS A 88 -30.35 -24.21 -5.25
CA LYS A 88 -29.53 -24.93 -6.22
C LYS A 88 -29.48 -26.43 -5.91
N ALA A 89 -29.34 -26.81 -4.64
CA ALA A 89 -29.37 -28.23 -4.25
C ALA A 89 -30.74 -28.88 -4.54
N LYS A 90 -31.85 -28.15 -4.38
CA LYS A 90 -33.17 -28.65 -4.79
C LYS A 90 -33.26 -28.86 -6.29
N LEU A 91 -32.72 -27.93 -7.09
CA LEU A 91 -32.68 -28.02 -8.54
C LEU A 91 -31.82 -29.22 -8.99
N ASP A 92 -30.68 -29.44 -8.35
CA ASP A 92 -29.79 -30.58 -8.60
C ASP A 92 -30.42 -31.93 -8.24
N ALA A 93 -31.36 -31.93 -7.29
CA ALA A 93 -32.08 -33.12 -6.87
C ALA A 93 -33.31 -33.44 -7.73
N LEU A 94 -33.62 -32.64 -8.76
CA LEU A 94 -34.74 -32.95 -9.65
C LEU A 94 -34.45 -34.23 -10.46
N PRO A 95 -35.40 -35.17 -10.54
CA PRO A 95 -35.21 -36.39 -11.32
C PRO A 95 -35.07 -36.08 -12.81
N VAL A 96 -34.08 -36.71 -13.45
CA VAL A 96 -33.95 -36.71 -14.91
C VAL A 96 -34.91 -37.77 -15.46
N PHE A 97 -35.89 -37.34 -16.25
CA PHE A 97 -36.81 -38.26 -16.91
C PHE A 97 -36.28 -38.61 -18.30
N THR A 98 -36.09 -39.90 -18.55
CA THR A 98 -35.80 -40.45 -19.87
C THR A 98 -37.05 -41.10 -20.41
N PHE A 99 -37.50 -40.67 -21.60
CA PHE A 99 -38.58 -41.35 -22.30
C PHE A 99 -37.99 -42.47 -23.16
N GLU A 100 -38.37 -43.71 -22.90
CA GLU A 100 -38.04 -44.86 -23.75
C GLU A 100 -39.22 -45.19 -24.65
N LYS A 101 -38.94 -45.56 -25.90
CA LYS A 101 -39.96 -45.97 -26.88
C LYS A 101 -40.58 -47.29 -26.42
N VAL A 102 -41.89 -47.29 -26.17
CA VAL A 102 -42.64 -48.51 -25.84
C VAL A 102 -43.13 -49.17 -27.13
N GLY A 103 -42.54 -50.31 -27.47
CA GLY A 103 -42.93 -51.15 -28.60
C GLY A 103 -42.48 -50.60 -29.95
N GLU A 104 -41.70 -51.40 -30.69
CA GLU A 104 -41.72 -51.29 -32.14
C GLU A 104 -42.95 -52.05 -32.62
N ALA A 105 -43.80 -51.38 -33.40
CA ALA A 105 -44.85 -52.05 -34.17
C ALA A 105 -44.22 -52.82 -35.34
#